data_AF-A0A954YE18-F1
#
_entry.id   AF-A0A954YE18-F1
#
_cell.length_a   1.000
_cell.length_b   1.000
_cell.length_c   1.000
_cell.angle_alpha   90.00
_cell.angle_beta   90.00
_cell.angle_gamma   90.00
#
_symmetry.space_group_name_H-M   'P 1'
#
loop_
_entity.id
_entity.type
_entity.pdbx_description
1 polymer ?
#
loop_
_entity_poly.entity_id
_entity_poly.type
_entity_poly.pdbx_seq_one_letter_code
_entity_poly.pdbx_strand_id
1 'polypeptide(L)'
;MRFAFTMIVLGGVFGFMAVQDARLNSTCKDEPQSITCAELSENGPGDNAHVVMNEFLLCDFSFVYQEGRDGSWTKVWVPAVPLGGEYHRKLLDSLDENGRMNGPIPHPTDLKVLVKSKSARGEADVSALAELDSIQGLVINEIEGLKGEERRMLVQSYPGIDFDECWLLEVDREPASMAKVAGFGGGGAALIALGLFLLVRGRQSAA
;
A
#
# COMPACT_ATOMS: atom_id res chain seq x y z
N MET A 1 28.40 28.79 -0.03
CA MET A 1 27.80 28.13 1.16
C MET A 1 26.40 27.59 0.91
N ARG A 2 25.41 28.39 0.47
CA ARG A 2 24.03 27.92 0.24
C ARG A 2 23.93 26.67 -0.65
N PHE A 3 24.63 26.66 -1.78
CA PHE A 3 24.64 25.53 -2.72
C PHE A 3 25.12 24.21 -2.10
N ALA A 4 26.21 24.24 -1.34
CA ALA A 4 26.76 23.04 -0.71
C ALA A 4 25.79 22.43 0.34
N PHE A 5 25.07 23.28 1.08
CA PHE A 5 24.05 22.82 2.01
C PHE A 5 22.87 22.16 1.28
N THR A 6 22.41 22.75 0.17
CA THR A 6 21.35 22.15 -0.67
C THR A 6 21.75 20.75 -1.15
N MET A 7 23.01 20.53 -1.56
CA MET A 7 23.47 19.22 -1.99
C MET A 7 23.42 18.18 -0.86
N ILE A 8 23.80 18.56 0.36
CA ILE A 8 23.74 17.67 1.53
C ILE A 8 22.29 17.30 1.85
N VAL A 9 21.36 18.26 1.81
CA VAL A 9 19.94 18.01 2.07
C VAL A 9 19.36 17.07 1.01
N LEU A 10 19.57 17.35 -0.27
CA LEU A 10 19.09 16.49 -1.36
C LEU A 10 19.70 15.09 -1.28
N GLY A 11 21.00 15.01 -0.97
CA GLY A 11 21.66 13.72 -0.79
C GLY A 11 21.11 12.91 0.38
N GLY A 12 20.75 13.59 1.48
CA GLY A 12 20.05 12.96 2.61
C GLY A 12 18.67 12.44 2.26
N VAL A 13 17.89 13.20 1.46
CA VAL A 13 16.58 12.76 0.96
C VAL A 13 16.72 11.51 0.07
N PHE A 14 17.65 11.51 -0.88
CA PHE A 14 17.90 10.33 -1.73
C PHE A 14 18.41 9.13 -0.93
N GLY A 15 19.27 9.34 0.06
CA GLY A 15 19.69 8.28 0.97
C GLY A 15 18.53 7.68 1.74
N PHE A 16 17.61 8.52 2.25
CA PHE A 16 16.41 8.05 2.93
C PHE A 16 15.50 7.23 2.01
N MET A 17 15.24 7.71 0.79
CA MET A 17 14.45 6.97 -0.21
C MET A 17 15.09 5.61 -0.55
N ALA A 18 16.43 5.58 -0.73
CA ALA A 18 17.15 4.33 -1.00
C ALA A 18 17.01 3.32 0.14
N VAL A 19 17.02 3.77 1.41
CA VAL A 19 16.81 2.89 2.57
C VAL A 19 15.37 2.36 2.62
N GLN A 20 14.37 3.18 2.29
CA GLN A 20 12.98 2.71 2.23
C GLN A 20 12.79 1.66 1.13
N ASP A 21 13.27 1.94 -0.09
CA ASP A 21 13.17 1.00 -1.20
C ASP A 21 14.00 -0.28 -0.95
N ALA A 22 15.16 -0.17 -0.27
CA ALA A 22 15.95 -1.34 0.11
C ALA A 22 15.24 -2.23 1.14
N ARG A 23 14.52 -1.62 2.10
CA ARG A 23 13.68 -2.38 3.05
C ARG A 23 12.53 -3.07 2.34
N LEU A 24 11.87 -2.38 1.41
CA LEU A 24 10.84 -2.96 0.55
C LEU A 24 11.39 -4.15 -0.25
N ASN A 25 12.55 -4.00 -0.87
CA ASN A 25 13.16 -5.09 -1.62
C ASN A 25 13.65 -6.24 -0.74
N SER A 26 13.94 -6.02 0.54
CA SER A 26 14.36 -7.10 1.43
C SER A 26 13.23 -8.05 1.81
N THR A 27 11.97 -7.63 1.61
CA THR A 27 10.76 -8.40 1.94
C THR A 27 10.02 -8.88 0.69
N CYS A 28 10.51 -8.55 -0.51
CA CYS A 28 9.85 -8.83 -1.79
C CYS A 28 10.80 -9.52 -2.76
N LYS A 29 10.26 -10.38 -3.62
CA LYS A 29 10.95 -10.96 -4.78
C LYS A 29 10.41 -10.31 -6.06
N ASP A 30 11.23 -10.33 -7.12
CA ASP A 30 10.84 -9.77 -8.42
C ASP A 30 9.63 -10.52 -9.01
N GLU A 31 9.62 -11.84 -8.91
CA GLU A 31 8.48 -12.67 -9.33
C GLU A 31 7.41 -12.72 -8.22
N PRO A 32 6.14 -12.42 -8.52
CA PRO A 32 5.08 -12.49 -7.53
C PRO A 32 4.74 -13.95 -7.21
N GLN A 33 4.34 -14.22 -5.95
CA GLN A 33 3.78 -15.51 -5.57
C GLN A 33 2.25 -15.50 -5.62
N SER A 34 1.64 -16.62 -6.02
CA SER A 34 0.18 -16.78 -5.93
C SER A 34 -0.22 -17.09 -4.48
N ILE A 35 -1.25 -16.42 -3.96
CA ILE A 35 -1.77 -16.65 -2.60
C ILE A 35 -3.29 -16.48 -2.58
N THR A 36 -4.01 -17.30 -1.83
CA THR A 36 -5.45 -17.08 -1.63
C THR A 36 -5.67 -15.96 -0.61
N CYS A 37 -6.83 -15.29 -0.67
CA CYS A 37 -7.18 -14.30 0.35
C CYS A 37 -7.28 -14.91 1.76
N ALA A 38 -7.68 -16.17 1.87
CA ALA A 38 -7.67 -16.92 3.13
C ALA A 38 -6.25 -17.08 3.68
N GLU A 39 -5.32 -17.57 2.87
CA GLU A 39 -3.92 -17.75 3.28
C GLU A 39 -3.27 -16.42 3.65
N LEU A 40 -3.52 -15.35 2.87
CA LEU A 40 -3.00 -14.03 3.19
C LEU A 40 -3.56 -13.52 4.51
N SER A 41 -4.87 -13.71 4.77
CA SER A 41 -5.52 -13.29 6.01
C SER A 41 -4.94 -14.00 7.23
N GLU A 42 -4.67 -15.30 7.13
CA GLU A 42 -4.23 -16.14 8.26
C GLU A 42 -2.71 -16.10 8.48
N ASN A 43 -1.93 -16.16 7.40
CA ASN A 43 -0.48 -16.39 7.45
C ASN A 43 0.35 -15.19 6.98
N GLY A 44 -0.30 -14.16 6.41
CA GLY A 44 0.39 -13.05 5.76
C GLY A 44 1.08 -13.48 4.47
N PRO A 45 1.96 -12.63 3.92
CA PRO A 45 2.63 -12.90 2.64
C PRO A 45 3.81 -13.87 2.75
N GLY A 46 4.14 -14.43 3.92
CA GLY A 46 5.32 -15.30 4.07
C GLY A 46 6.64 -14.58 3.75
N ASP A 47 7.45 -15.14 2.85
CA ASP A 47 8.78 -14.61 2.50
C ASP A 47 8.81 -13.71 1.25
N ASN A 48 7.65 -13.38 0.69
CA ASN A 48 7.54 -12.54 -0.50
C ASN A 48 6.27 -11.67 -0.47
N ALA A 49 6.41 -10.40 -0.13
CA ALA A 49 5.30 -9.45 -0.12
C ALA A 49 4.77 -9.09 -1.52
N HIS A 50 5.44 -9.48 -2.61
CA HIS A 50 4.90 -9.35 -3.97
C HIS A 50 4.01 -10.55 -4.29
N VAL A 51 2.70 -10.31 -4.36
CA VAL A 51 1.70 -11.38 -4.42
C VAL A 51 0.70 -11.18 -5.55
N VAL A 52 0.15 -12.27 -6.05
CA VAL A 52 -1.09 -12.34 -6.82
C VAL A 52 -2.14 -12.98 -5.92
N MET A 53 -3.00 -12.15 -5.32
CA MET A 53 -4.08 -12.62 -4.46
C MET A 53 -5.25 -13.12 -5.31
N ASN A 54 -5.78 -14.29 -4.99
CA ASN A 54 -6.97 -14.89 -5.62
C ASN A 54 -7.98 -15.36 -4.56
N GLU A 55 -9.11 -15.92 -5.01
CA GLU A 55 -10.17 -16.46 -4.14
C GLU A 55 -10.68 -15.44 -3.09
N PHE A 56 -10.94 -14.21 -3.53
CA PHE A 56 -11.48 -13.14 -2.70
C PHE A 56 -12.85 -12.67 -3.18
N LEU A 57 -13.57 -12.01 -2.28
CA LEU A 57 -14.67 -11.11 -2.58
C LEU A 57 -14.23 -9.70 -2.18
N LEU A 58 -14.18 -8.76 -3.14
CA LEU A 58 -14.03 -7.35 -2.82
C LEU A 58 -15.38 -6.75 -2.45
N CYS A 59 -15.44 -6.12 -1.29
CA CYS A 59 -16.66 -5.47 -0.80
C CYS A 59 -16.77 -4.05 -1.38
N ASP A 60 -17.10 -3.93 -2.67
CA ASP A 60 -17.24 -2.67 -3.42
C ASP A 60 -18.41 -1.78 -2.97
N PHE A 61 -19.29 -2.26 -2.10
CA PHE A 61 -20.31 -1.48 -1.40
C PHE A 61 -19.82 -0.88 -0.06
N SER A 62 -18.62 -1.24 0.39
CA SER A 62 -18.10 -0.86 1.72
C SER A 62 -16.66 -0.39 1.64
N PHE A 63 -16.27 0.38 0.63
CA PHE A 63 -14.94 0.98 0.51
C PHE A 63 -14.83 2.35 1.22
N VAL A 64 -13.59 2.76 1.48
CA VAL A 64 -13.24 4.11 1.96
C VAL A 64 -12.34 4.76 0.92
N TYR A 65 -12.45 6.07 0.75
CA TYR A 65 -11.63 6.80 -0.20
C TYR A 65 -11.10 8.11 0.41
N GLN A 66 -10.01 8.60 -0.15
CA GLN A 66 -9.39 9.88 0.21
C GLN A 66 -9.47 10.84 -0.98
N GLU A 67 -10.09 12.00 -0.76
CA GLU A 67 -10.15 13.08 -1.74
C GLU A 67 -8.92 14.00 -1.67
N GLY A 68 -8.50 14.48 -2.83
CA GLY A 68 -7.54 15.56 -2.98
C GLY A 68 -8.20 16.93 -2.79
N ARG A 69 -7.41 17.99 -2.90
CA ARG A 69 -7.90 19.38 -2.73
C ARG A 69 -8.91 19.82 -3.78
N ASP A 70 -8.90 19.15 -4.93
CA ASP A 70 -9.80 19.37 -6.06
C ASP A 70 -11.03 18.44 -6.03
N GLY A 71 -11.20 17.65 -4.96
CA GLY A 71 -12.27 16.65 -4.84
C GLY A 71 -12.00 15.36 -5.60
N SER A 72 -10.87 15.24 -6.32
CA SER A 72 -10.52 14.00 -7.02
C SER A 72 -10.12 12.90 -6.04
N TRP A 73 -10.47 11.64 -6.32
CA TRP A 73 -10.03 10.53 -5.48
C TRP A 73 -8.55 10.27 -5.70
N THR A 74 -7.81 10.22 -4.61
CA THR A 74 -6.36 9.97 -4.62
C THR A 74 -6.01 8.55 -4.19
N LYS A 75 -6.83 7.97 -3.30
CA LYS A 75 -6.67 6.61 -2.77
C LYS A 75 -8.04 6.01 -2.46
N VAL A 76 -8.15 4.70 -2.62
CA VAL A 76 -9.28 3.88 -2.19
C VAL A 76 -8.75 2.70 -1.38
N TRP A 77 -9.51 2.31 -0.35
CA TRP A 77 -9.33 1.09 0.42
C TRP A 77 -10.60 0.26 0.34
N VAL A 78 -10.51 -0.94 -0.24
CA VAL A 78 -11.62 -1.88 -0.40
C VAL A 78 -11.38 -3.09 0.50
N PRO A 79 -12.31 -3.47 1.37
CA PRO A 79 -12.23 -4.73 2.11
C PRO A 79 -12.17 -5.93 1.16
N ALA A 80 -11.19 -6.80 1.37
CA ALA A 80 -11.13 -8.11 0.74
C ALA A 80 -11.41 -9.17 1.80
N VAL A 81 -12.33 -10.09 1.49
CA VAL A 81 -12.67 -11.21 2.36
C VAL A 81 -12.51 -12.53 1.59
N PRO A 82 -12.13 -13.63 2.27
CA PRO A 82 -11.96 -14.90 1.60
C PRO A 82 -13.26 -15.44 1.00
N LEU A 83 -13.20 -15.96 -0.23
CA LEU A 83 -14.32 -16.71 -0.79
C LEU A 83 -14.60 -17.94 0.06
N GLY A 84 -15.87 -18.10 0.42
CA GLY A 84 -16.33 -19.20 1.26
C GLY A 84 -16.06 -18.99 2.75
N GLY A 85 -15.48 -17.85 3.15
CA GLY A 85 -15.35 -17.44 4.55
C GLY A 85 -16.69 -17.08 5.20
N GLU A 86 -16.68 -16.80 6.51
CA GLU A 86 -17.89 -16.54 7.30
C GLU A 86 -18.71 -15.37 6.72
N TYR A 87 -18.05 -14.28 6.35
CA TYR A 87 -18.72 -13.11 5.77
C TYR A 87 -19.37 -13.44 4.41
N HIS A 88 -18.65 -14.14 3.52
CA HIS A 88 -19.20 -14.54 2.21
C HIS A 88 -20.47 -15.38 2.39
N ARG A 89 -20.48 -16.33 3.33
CA ARG A 89 -21.67 -17.14 3.62
C ARG A 89 -22.84 -16.30 4.13
N LYS A 90 -22.59 -15.38 5.07
CA LYS A 90 -23.62 -14.45 5.56
C LYS A 90 -24.21 -13.59 4.44
N LEU A 91 -23.37 -13.16 3.49
CA LEU A 91 -23.83 -12.42 2.33
C LEU A 91 -24.73 -13.29 1.45
N LEU A 92 -24.31 -14.51 1.14
CA LEU A 92 -25.11 -15.46 0.36
C LEU A 92 -26.45 -15.79 1.05
N ASP A 93 -26.46 -15.98 2.37
CA ASP A 93 -27.67 -16.24 3.16
C ASP A 93 -28.63 -15.03 3.17
N SER A 94 -28.13 -13.84 2.84
CA SER A 94 -28.93 -12.60 2.75
C SER A 94 -29.52 -12.38 1.35
N LEU A 95 -29.15 -13.20 0.36
CA LEU A 95 -29.70 -13.13 -0.99
C LEU A 95 -31.05 -13.84 -1.07
N ASP A 96 -32.00 -13.24 -1.78
CA ASP A 96 -33.27 -13.84 -2.13
C ASP A 96 -33.13 -14.88 -3.26
N GLU A 97 -34.22 -15.54 -3.63
CA GLU A 97 -34.28 -16.51 -4.72
C GLU A 97 -33.88 -15.94 -6.10
N ASN A 98 -33.86 -14.61 -6.25
CA ASN A 98 -33.45 -13.88 -7.45
C ASN A 98 -32.03 -13.31 -7.36
N GLY A 99 -31.28 -13.64 -6.29
CA GLY A 99 -29.94 -13.10 -6.05
C GLY A 99 -29.91 -11.63 -5.61
N ARG A 100 -31.01 -11.11 -5.06
CA ARG A 100 -31.10 -9.74 -4.54
C ARG A 100 -30.93 -9.73 -3.03
N MET A 101 -30.21 -8.74 -2.51
CA MET A 101 -30.05 -8.57 -1.07
C MET A 101 -31.38 -8.20 -0.39
N ASN A 102 -31.80 -9.01 0.57
CA ASN A 102 -32.94 -8.73 1.44
C ASN A 102 -32.49 -7.95 2.69
N GLY A 103 -32.30 -6.64 2.54
CA GLY A 103 -31.98 -5.73 3.65
C GLY A 103 -30.62 -5.03 3.51
N PRO A 104 -30.14 -4.40 4.60
CA PRO A 104 -28.86 -3.71 4.57
C PRO A 104 -27.72 -4.71 4.40
N ILE A 105 -26.73 -4.34 3.57
CA ILE A 105 -25.54 -5.17 3.37
C ILE A 105 -24.74 -5.14 4.68
N PRO A 106 -24.45 -6.29 5.31
CA PRO A 106 -23.70 -6.31 6.56
C PRO A 106 -22.28 -5.80 6.31
N HIS A 107 -21.73 -4.99 7.22
CA HIS A 107 -20.30 -4.66 7.15
C HIS A 107 -19.44 -5.85 7.59
N PRO A 108 -18.26 -6.07 6.98
CA PRO A 108 -17.32 -7.07 7.45
C PRO A 108 -16.84 -6.69 8.85
N THR A 109 -17.06 -7.59 9.82
CA THR A 109 -16.68 -7.40 11.24
C THR A 109 -15.33 -8.03 11.60
N ASP A 110 -14.79 -8.86 10.72
CA ASP A 110 -13.47 -9.48 10.83
C ASP A 110 -12.67 -9.19 9.56
N LEU A 111 -12.19 -7.95 9.46
CA LEU A 111 -11.47 -7.45 8.30
C LEU A 111 -9.96 -7.69 8.45
N LYS A 112 -9.43 -8.68 7.75
CA LYS A 112 -8.01 -9.04 7.77
C LYS A 112 -7.21 -8.60 6.54
N VAL A 113 -7.87 -8.26 5.43
CA VAL A 113 -7.18 -7.76 4.22
C VAL A 113 -7.89 -6.53 3.65
N LEU A 114 -7.12 -5.49 3.39
CA LEU A 114 -7.54 -4.25 2.73
C LEU A 114 -6.76 -4.08 1.42
N VAL A 115 -7.50 -3.93 0.32
CA VAL A 115 -6.94 -3.63 -0.99
C VAL A 115 -6.87 -2.12 -1.18
N LYS A 116 -5.66 -1.58 -1.29
CA LYS A 116 -5.37 -0.15 -1.51
C LYS A 116 -5.13 0.10 -2.99
N SER A 117 -5.96 0.93 -3.61
CA SER A 117 -5.74 1.40 -4.99
C SER A 117 -5.42 2.89 -5.01
N LYS A 118 -4.37 3.26 -5.76
CA LYS A 118 -4.05 4.65 -6.11
C LYS A 118 -4.50 5.02 -7.52
N SER A 119 -5.02 4.07 -8.29
CA SER A 119 -5.46 4.26 -9.68
C SER A 119 -6.97 4.50 -9.78
N ALA A 120 -7.78 3.97 -8.85
CA ALA A 120 -9.22 4.20 -8.81
C ALA A 120 -9.56 5.70 -8.60
N ARG A 121 -10.44 6.23 -9.44
CA ARG A 121 -10.87 7.64 -9.47
C ARG A 121 -12.37 7.83 -9.19
N GLY A 122 -13.11 6.76 -9.01
CA GLY A 122 -14.52 6.78 -8.65
C GLY A 122 -15.09 5.38 -8.48
N GLU A 123 -16.39 5.31 -8.19
CA GLU A 123 -17.11 4.05 -7.94
C GLU A 123 -16.97 3.03 -9.08
N ALA A 124 -17.04 3.47 -10.34
CA ALA A 124 -16.91 2.59 -11.49
C ALA A 124 -15.56 1.85 -11.52
N ASP A 125 -14.47 2.50 -11.10
CA ASP A 125 -13.15 1.87 -11.03
C ASP A 125 -13.07 0.88 -9.87
N VAL A 126 -13.79 1.14 -8.77
CA VAL A 126 -13.87 0.22 -7.62
C VAL A 126 -14.65 -1.04 -8.01
N SER A 127 -15.77 -0.89 -8.71
CA SER A 127 -16.53 -2.04 -9.22
C SER A 127 -15.71 -2.82 -10.25
N ALA A 128 -15.01 -2.15 -11.17
CA ALA A 128 -14.12 -2.83 -12.12
C ALA A 128 -12.98 -3.60 -11.41
N LEU A 129 -12.45 -3.07 -10.30
CA LEU A 129 -11.48 -3.77 -9.48
C LEU A 129 -12.08 -5.02 -8.81
N ALA A 130 -13.35 -4.94 -8.38
CA ALA A 130 -14.07 -6.05 -7.75
C ALA A 130 -14.46 -7.18 -8.71
N GLU A 131 -14.49 -6.91 -10.02
CA GLU A 131 -14.74 -7.91 -11.07
C GLU A 131 -13.49 -8.75 -11.43
N LEU A 132 -12.31 -8.41 -10.91
CA LEU A 132 -11.09 -9.17 -11.18
C LEU A 132 -11.09 -10.52 -10.44
N ASP A 133 -10.70 -11.59 -11.14
CA ASP A 133 -10.49 -12.91 -10.53
C ASP A 133 -9.21 -12.98 -9.67
N SER A 134 -8.26 -12.08 -9.92
CA SER A 134 -6.98 -12.00 -9.22
C SER A 134 -6.47 -10.56 -9.14
N ILE A 135 -5.79 -10.21 -8.05
CA ILE A 135 -5.20 -8.90 -7.82
C ILE A 135 -3.72 -9.08 -7.57
N GLN A 136 -2.89 -8.55 -8.47
CA GLN A 136 -1.45 -8.42 -8.24
C GLN A 136 -1.15 -7.14 -7.47
N GLY A 137 -0.27 -7.23 -6.49
CA GLY A 137 0.19 -6.07 -5.74
C GLY A 137 1.25 -6.40 -4.72
N LEU A 138 1.49 -5.41 -3.86
CA LEU A 138 2.48 -5.50 -2.80
C LEU A 138 1.83 -5.41 -1.42
N VAL A 139 2.15 -6.33 -0.53
CA VAL A 139 1.75 -6.24 0.88
C VAL A 139 2.67 -5.24 1.60
N ILE A 140 2.14 -4.09 2.00
CA ILE A 140 2.96 -2.94 2.43
C ILE A 140 3.13 -2.79 3.96
N ASN A 141 2.50 -3.63 4.78
CA ASN A 141 2.48 -3.48 6.25
C ASN A 141 3.85 -3.31 6.90
N GLU A 142 4.83 -4.11 6.46
CA GLU A 142 6.18 -4.12 7.05
C GLU A 142 6.96 -2.82 6.77
N ILE A 143 6.50 -2.02 5.81
CA ILE A 143 7.24 -0.89 5.25
C ILE A 143 6.48 0.41 5.52
N GLU A 144 5.16 0.35 5.33
CA GLU A 144 4.22 1.44 5.47
C GLU A 144 2.91 0.92 6.09
N GLY A 145 2.85 0.90 7.42
CA GLY A 145 1.58 0.75 8.13
C GLY A 145 0.69 1.99 7.98
N LEU A 146 -0.60 1.82 8.27
CA LEU A 146 -1.58 2.91 8.29
C LEU A 146 -1.20 3.96 9.34
N LYS A 147 -1.01 5.21 8.91
CA LYS A 147 -0.60 6.31 9.79
C LYS A 147 -1.49 7.53 9.61
N GLY A 148 -1.56 8.35 10.66
CA GLY A 148 -2.17 9.68 10.62
C GLY A 148 -3.62 9.67 10.16
N GLU A 149 -3.89 10.38 9.07
CA GLU A 149 -5.22 10.56 8.51
C GLU A 149 -5.80 9.28 7.90
N GLU A 150 -4.99 8.47 7.20
CA GLU A 150 -5.44 7.19 6.61
C GLU A 150 -6.02 6.27 7.69
N ARG A 151 -5.28 6.08 8.79
CA ARG A 151 -5.74 5.26 9.92
C ARG A 151 -7.01 5.81 10.56
N ARG A 152 -7.10 7.14 10.72
CA ARG A 152 -8.27 7.79 11.32
C ARG A 152 -9.53 7.55 10.48
N MET A 153 -9.45 7.73 9.16
CA MET A 153 -10.58 7.50 8.26
C MET A 153 -11.05 6.04 8.32
N LEU A 154 -10.11 5.09 8.26
CA LEU A 154 -10.45 3.66 8.32
C LEU A 154 -11.06 3.25 9.66
N VAL A 155 -10.53 3.72 10.79
CA VAL A 155 -11.10 3.45 12.13
C VAL A 155 -12.51 4.04 12.27
N GLN A 156 -12.77 5.20 11.66
CA GLN A 156 -14.09 5.82 11.68
C GLN A 156 -15.10 5.03 10.84
N SER A 157 -14.68 4.54 9.67
CA SER A 157 -15.55 3.78 8.76
C SER A 157 -15.75 2.33 9.17
N TYR A 158 -14.78 1.71 9.85
CA TYR A 158 -14.84 0.33 10.30
C TYR A 158 -14.57 0.25 11.82
N PRO A 159 -15.53 0.66 12.65
CA PRO A 159 -15.34 0.68 14.10
C PRO A 159 -15.14 -0.73 14.65
N GLY A 160 -14.11 -0.89 15.49
CA GLY A 160 -13.79 -2.17 16.16
C GLY A 160 -12.83 -3.07 15.40
N ILE A 161 -12.44 -2.72 14.16
CA ILE A 161 -11.39 -3.45 13.44
C ILE A 161 -10.00 -3.05 13.97
N ASP A 162 -9.16 -4.05 14.23
CA ASP A 162 -7.74 -3.84 14.51
C ASP A 162 -6.94 -3.79 13.20
N PHE A 163 -6.61 -2.57 12.79
CA PHE A 163 -5.82 -2.33 11.58
C PHE A 163 -4.34 -2.68 11.70
N ASP A 164 -3.85 -2.95 12.92
CA ASP A 164 -2.47 -3.38 13.11
C ASP A 164 -2.31 -4.87 12.74
N GLU A 165 -3.41 -5.64 12.73
CA GLU A 165 -3.49 -7.03 12.26
C GLU A 165 -3.98 -7.17 10.80
N CYS A 166 -4.31 -6.06 10.13
CA CYS A 166 -4.90 -6.08 8.79
C CYS A 166 -3.84 -5.92 7.71
N TRP A 167 -3.76 -6.86 6.77
CA TRP A 167 -2.85 -6.78 5.62
C TRP A 167 -3.31 -5.77 4.58
N LEU A 168 -2.40 -4.92 4.12
CA LEU A 168 -2.61 -3.87 3.13
C LEU A 168 -1.97 -4.31 1.82
N LEU A 169 -2.80 -4.72 0.86
CA LEU A 169 -2.36 -5.05 -0.49
C LEU A 169 -2.50 -3.82 -1.39
N GLU A 170 -1.38 -3.21 -1.79
CA GLU A 170 -1.38 -2.07 -2.73
C GLU A 170 -1.36 -2.57 -4.18
N VAL A 171 -2.44 -2.32 -4.91
CA VAL A 171 -2.64 -2.76 -6.31
C VAL A 171 -1.64 -2.08 -7.24
N ASP A 172 -1.15 -2.82 -8.23
CA ASP A 172 -0.21 -2.36 -9.27
C ASP A 172 1.14 -1.83 -8.74
N ARG A 173 1.44 -2.07 -7.46
CA ARG A 173 2.74 -1.72 -6.88
C ARG A 173 3.74 -2.83 -7.12
N GLU A 174 4.84 -2.49 -7.78
CA GLU A 174 5.97 -3.39 -8.01
C GLU A 174 7.11 -3.11 -7.02
N PRO A 175 7.95 -4.12 -6.69
CA PRO A 175 9.23 -3.90 -6.02
C PRO A 175 10.09 -2.89 -6.76
N ALA A 176 10.85 -2.08 -6.04
CA ALA A 176 11.76 -1.14 -6.68
C ALA A 176 12.90 -1.92 -7.36
N SER A 177 13.23 -1.62 -8.61
CA SER A 177 14.38 -2.30 -9.24
C SER A 177 15.68 -2.01 -8.47
N MET A 178 16.58 -3.00 -8.38
CA MET A 178 17.87 -2.82 -7.71
C MET A 178 18.69 -1.67 -8.31
N ALA A 179 18.52 -1.40 -9.61
CA ALA A 179 19.12 -0.26 -10.29
C ALA A 179 18.63 1.09 -9.73
N LYS A 180 17.33 1.21 -9.43
CA LYS A 180 16.74 2.42 -8.83
C LYS A 180 17.28 2.63 -7.41
N VAL A 181 17.34 1.56 -6.60
CA VAL A 181 17.90 1.61 -5.23
C VAL A 181 19.36 2.03 -5.25
N ALA A 182 20.18 1.40 -6.11
CA ALA A 182 21.59 1.74 -6.27
C ALA A 182 21.77 3.18 -6.78
N GLY A 183 20.93 3.63 -7.71
CA GLY A 183 20.93 4.99 -8.23
C GLY A 183 20.68 6.04 -7.16
N PHE A 184 19.63 5.87 -6.34
CA PHE A 184 19.35 6.78 -5.23
C PHE A 184 20.41 6.73 -4.13
N GLY A 185 20.86 5.53 -3.75
CA GLY A 185 21.88 5.38 -2.71
C GLY A 185 23.23 5.99 -3.13
N GLY A 186 23.70 5.64 -4.34
CA GLY A 186 24.95 6.15 -4.90
C GLY A 186 24.90 7.65 -5.19
N GLY A 187 23.82 8.12 -5.82
CA GLY A 187 23.61 9.55 -6.09
C GLY A 187 23.53 10.38 -4.81
N GLY A 188 22.81 9.89 -3.79
CA GLY A 188 22.70 10.54 -2.50
C GLY A 188 24.06 10.65 -1.79
N ALA A 189 24.82 9.56 -1.74
CA ALA A 189 26.16 9.55 -1.15
C ALA A 189 27.12 10.50 -1.87
N ALA A 190 27.10 10.54 -3.20
CA ALA A 190 27.92 11.43 -4.01
C ALA A 190 27.58 12.92 -3.74
N LEU A 191 26.29 13.27 -3.66
CA LEU A 191 25.85 14.63 -3.35
C LEU A 191 26.30 15.09 -1.96
N ILE A 192 26.20 14.22 -0.95
CA ILE A 192 26.68 14.52 0.41
C ILE A 192 28.19 14.74 0.39
N ALA A 193 28.95 13.84 -0.22
CA ALA A 193 30.41 13.93 -0.28
C ALA A 193 30.87 15.24 -0.97
N LEU A 194 30.25 15.58 -2.10
CA LEU A 194 30.55 16.81 -2.84
C LEU A 194 30.14 18.07 -2.05
N GLY A 195 28.98 18.06 -1.40
CA GLY A 195 28.55 19.15 -0.54
C GLY A 195 29.51 19.39 0.63
N LEU A 196 29.94 18.34 1.31
CA LEU A 196 30.95 18.41 2.38
C LEU A 196 32.29 18.95 1.87
N PHE A 197 32.77 18.46 0.73
CA PHE A 197 34.00 18.94 0.10
C PHE A 197 33.94 20.44 -0.20
N LEU A 198 32.83 20.93 -0.78
CA LEU A 198 32.65 22.35 -1.08
C LEU A 198 32.59 23.22 0.18
N LEU A 199 32.05 22.71 1.29
CA LEU A 199 32.06 23.42 2.58
C LEU A 199 33.49 23.56 3.12
N VAL A 200 34.29 22.50 3.07
CA VAL A 200 35.69 22.53 3.54
C VAL A 200 36.52 23.50 2.70
N ARG A 201 36.43 23.41 1.36
CA ARG A 201 37.17 24.31 0.45
C ARG A 201 36.74 25.76 0.61
N GLY A 202 35.45 26.03 0.79
CA GLY A 202 34.94 27.38 1.01
C GLY A 202 35.45 28.04 2.29
N ARG A 203 35.78 27.27 3.33
CA ARG A 203 36.37 27.80 4.57
C ARG A 203 37.83 28.19 4.39
N GLN A 204 38.59 27.44 3.59
CA GLN A 204 40.00 27.74 3.31
C GLN A 204 40.19 29.02 2.52
N SER A 205 39.24 29.40 1.65
CA SER A 205 39.33 30.65 0.89
C SER A 205 38.91 31.91 1.66
N ALA A 206 38.33 31.75 2.86
CA ALA A 206 37.88 32.85 3.70
C ALA A 206 38.80 33.14 4.90
N ALA A 207 39.84 32.32 5.09
CA ALA A 207 40.90 32.48 6.08
C ALA A 207 42.16 33.03 5.42
#